data_AF-A0A919ZD09-F1
#
_entry.id   AF-A0A919ZD09-F1
#
_cell.length_a   1.000
_cell.length_b   1.000
_cell.length_c   1.000
_cell.angle_alpha   90.00
_cell.angle_beta   90.00
_cell.angle_gamma   90.00
#
_symmetry.space_group_name_H-M   'P 1'
#
loop_
_entity.id
_entity.type
_entity.pdbx_description
1 polymer ?
#
loop_
_entity_poly.entity_id
_entity_poly.type
_entity_poly.pdbx_seq_one_letter_code
_entity_poly.pdbx_strand_id
1 'polypeptide(L)'
;MGIKKRLGLAMATTALGATLLAGGSFALFTSSATNEGNTFTSGTVIITDKTVGSLVSQDVNFNNLAPGDTKVLTMTVKNEGTLEEWVRIDSAATIASKTGALFAGATPVSLTLDPKVVKLAPGETTTFDVTYLFPLAADNTYQNATGSFKVIVNAVQARNNTTGNGPTTWQ
;
A
#
# COMPACT_ATOMS: atom_id res chain seq x y z
N MET A 1 -37.71 33.73 37.84
CA MET A 1 -36.48 32.93 37.99
C MET A 1 -35.35 33.84 38.46
N GLY A 2 -34.69 33.52 39.57
CA GLY A 2 -33.55 34.30 40.07
C GLY A 2 -32.29 34.14 39.20
N ILE A 3 -31.39 35.13 39.26
CA ILE A 3 -30.15 35.19 38.46
C ILE A 3 -29.30 33.91 38.60
N LYS A 4 -29.28 33.29 39.79
CA LYS A 4 -28.56 32.03 40.06
C LYS A 4 -29.10 30.85 39.25
N LYS A 5 -30.44 30.75 39.10
CA LYS A 5 -31.08 29.70 38.30
C LYS A 5 -30.85 29.91 36.80
N ARG A 6 -30.81 31.17 36.34
CA ARG A 6 -30.49 31.53 34.96
C ARG A 6 -29.03 31.25 34.61
N LEU A 7 -28.10 31.57 35.52
CA LEU A 7 -26.67 31.30 35.35
C LEU A 7 -26.37 29.80 35.34
N GLY A 8 -26.96 29.03 36.27
CA GLY A 8 -26.81 27.57 36.29
C GLY A 8 -27.33 26.91 35.01
N LEU A 9 -28.47 27.38 34.48
CA LEU A 9 -29.01 26.87 33.22
C LEU A 9 -28.11 27.23 32.02
N ALA A 10 -27.59 28.45 31.96
CA ALA A 10 -26.66 28.87 30.91
C ALA A 10 -25.36 28.06 30.92
N MET A 11 -24.79 27.80 32.10
CA MET A 11 -23.59 26.96 32.22
C MET A 11 -23.85 25.52 31.75
N ALA A 12 -25.00 24.94 32.12
CA ALA A 12 -25.38 23.61 31.69
C ALA A 12 -25.55 23.49 30.16
N THR A 13 -26.20 24.48 29.52
CA THR A 13 -26.37 24.47 28.06
C THR A 13 -25.05 24.69 27.32
N THR A 14 -24.14 25.49 27.85
CA THR A 14 -22.82 25.73 27.25
C THR A 14 -21.94 24.48 27.35
N ALA A 15 -21.96 23.80 28.51
CA ALA A 15 -21.26 22.52 28.69
C ALA A 15 -21.80 21.45 27.74
N LEU A 16 -23.13 21.31 27.63
CA LEU A 16 -23.76 20.40 26.67
C LEU A 16 -23.39 20.72 25.22
N GLY A 17 -23.41 22.00 24.84
CA GLY A 17 -23.00 22.45 23.51
C GLY A 17 -21.54 22.10 23.21
N ALA A 18 -20.63 22.36 24.15
CA ALA A 18 -19.22 22.00 24.02
C ALA A 18 -19.03 20.48 23.89
N THR A 19 -19.76 19.67 24.66
CA THR A 19 -19.70 18.20 24.55
C THR A 19 -20.25 17.68 23.22
N LEU A 20 -21.30 18.30 22.65
CA LEU A 20 -21.83 17.94 21.34
C LEU A 20 -20.87 18.31 20.20
N LEU A 21 -20.19 19.46 20.30
CA LEU A 21 -19.15 19.85 19.34
C LEU A 21 -17.94 18.93 19.42
N ALA A 22 -17.51 18.56 20.64
CA ALA A 22 -16.41 17.62 20.84
C ALA A 22 -16.75 16.20 20.34
N GLY A 23 -17.94 15.68 20.69
CA GLY A 23 -18.39 14.37 20.26
C GLY A 23 -18.68 14.28 18.76
N GLY A 24 -19.28 15.34 18.19
CA GLY A 24 -19.54 15.45 16.75
C GLY A 24 -18.26 15.56 15.94
N SER A 25 -17.27 16.32 16.42
CA SER A 25 -15.94 16.39 15.78
C SER A 25 -15.26 15.03 15.81
N PHE A 26 -15.25 14.34 16.97
CA PHE A 26 -14.66 13.00 17.07
C PHE A 26 -15.34 12.00 16.11
N ALA A 27 -16.68 11.97 16.04
CA ALA A 27 -17.41 11.12 15.11
C ALA A 27 -17.15 11.44 13.63
N LEU A 28 -16.94 12.72 13.29
CA LEU A 28 -16.58 13.15 11.94
C LEU A 28 -15.19 12.64 11.52
N PHE A 29 -14.25 12.52 12.47
CA PHE A 29 -12.89 12.05 12.21
C PHE A 29 -12.70 10.53 12.38
N THR A 30 -13.63 9.81 13.02
CA THR A 30 -13.57 8.34 13.16
C THR A 30 -14.42 7.57 12.15
N SER A 31 -15.08 8.26 11.20
CA SER A 31 -15.81 7.56 10.15
C SER A 31 -14.82 6.91 9.18
N SER A 32 -14.62 5.60 9.34
CA SER A 32 -13.94 4.77 8.35
C SER A 32 -14.90 4.54 7.18
N ALA A 33 -14.92 5.45 6.23
CA ALA A 33 -15.61 5.23 4.95
C ALA A 33 -14.70 4.38 4.06
N THR A 34 -15.19 3.21 3.64
CA THR A 34 -14.51 2.40 2.62
C THR A 34 -14.43 3.19 1.32
N ASN A 35 -13.21 3.50 0.87
CA ASN A 35 -12.98 4.22 -0.37
C ASN A 35 -13.23 3.33 -1.60
N GLU A 36 -14.41 3.44 -2.20
CA GLU A 36 -14.80 2.68 -3.41
C GLU A 36 -14.17 3.23 -4.71
N GLY A 37 -13.61 4.44 -4.69
CA GLY A 37 -13.07 5.14 -5.87
C GLY A 37 -11.64 4.78 -6.28
N ASN A 38 -11.02 3.83 -5.60
CA ASN A 38 -9.62 3.51 -5.83
C ASN A 38 -9.50 2.36 -6.82
N THR A 39 -9.06 2.67 -8.04
CA THR A 39 -8.78 1.68 -9.09
C THR A 39 -7.50 0.91 -8.78
N PHE A 40 -7.63 -0.10 -7.93
CA PHE A 40 -6.56 -1.05 -7.60
C PHE A 40 -6.73 -2.34 -8.41
N THR A 41 -6.26 -2.32 -9.67
CA THR A 41 -6.34 -3.49 -10.55
C THR A 41 -5.26 -4.51 -10.18
N SER A 42 -5.65 -5.76 -9.87
CA SER A 42 -4.71 -6.88 -9.81
C SER A 42 -4.12 -7.07 -11.21
N GLY A 43 -2.80 -6.87 -11.34
CA GLY A 43 -2.09 -6.92 -12.61
C GLY A 43 -1.42 -8.27 -12.86
N THR A 44 -1.36 -8.66 -14.14
CA THR A 44 -0.53 -9.79 -14.59
C THR A 44 0.78 -9.24 -15.17
N VAL A 45 1.89 -9.61 -14.56
CA VAL A 45 3.24 -9.39 -15.07
C VAL A 45 3.64 -10.59 -15.91
N ILE A 46 3.86 -10.37 -17.20
CA ILE A 46 4.34 -11.40 -18.13
C ILE A 46 5.86 -11.27 -18.26
N ILE A 47 6.57 -12.36 -18.05
CA ILE A 47 8.00 -12.45 -18.31
C ILE A 47 8.20 -13.18 -19.64
N THR A 48 8.67 -12.44 -20.65
CA THR A 48 8.98 -12.96 -21.98
C THR A 48 10.50 -13.01 -22.15
N ASP A 49 11.06 -14.21 -22.25
CA ASP A 49 12.46 -14.54 -22.53
C ASP A 49 13.47 -13.42 -22.25
N LYS A 50 13.83 -13.28 -20.97
CA LYS A 50 14.60 -12.12 -20.50
C LYS A 50 16.06 -12.44 -20.25
N THR A 51 16.93 -11.53 -20.70
CA THR A 51 18.34 -11.49 -20.30
C THR A 51 18.44 -11.30 -18.78
N VAL A 52 19.48 -11.84 -18.15
CA VAL A 52 19.71 -11.76 -16.70
C VAL A 52 19.52 -10.33 -16.17
N GLY A 53 18.66 -10.16 -15.16
CA GLY A 53 18.48 -8.90 -14.43
C GLY A 53 17.36 -8.01 -14.96
N SER A 54 16.39 -8.58 -15.68
CA SER A 54 15.34 -7.77 -16.27
C SER A 54 14.21 -7.48 -15.28
N LEU A 55 13.81 -6.22 -15.25
CA LEU A 55 12.77 -5.71 -14.37
C LEU A 55 11.45 -5.62 -15.15
N VAL A 56 10.36 -6.05 -14.53
CA VAL A 56 8.99 -5.74 -15.00
C VAL A 56 8.27 -5.01 -13.88
N SER A 57 7.45 -4.01 -14.22
CA SER A 57 6.76 -3.20 -13.22
C SER A 57 5.25 -3.15 -13.43
N GLN A 58 4.49 -3.19 -12.34
CA GLN A 58 3.07 -2.85 -12.31
C GLN A 58 2.88 -1.53 -11.55
N ASP A 59 2.25 -0.54 -12.17
CA ASP A 59 1.89 0.73 -11.52
C ASP A 59 0.74 0.55 -10.55
N VAL A 60 0.87 1.16 -9.36
CA VAL A 60 -0.16 1.24 -8.32
C VAL A 60 -0.33 2.70 -7.92
N ASN A 61 -1.56 3.20 -8.00
CA ASN A 61 -1.89 4.58 -7.68
C ASN A 61 -2.87 4.62 -6.50
N PHE A 62 -2.66 5.59 -5.62
CA PHE A 62 -3.49 5.89 -4.47
C PHE A 62 -4.12 7.27 -4.64
N ASN A 63 -5.44 7.30 -4.55
CA ASN A 63 -6.25 8.49 -4.39
C ASN A 63 -7.09 8.33 -3.11
N ASN A 64 -7.37 9.45 -2.45
CA ASN A 64 -8.39 9.54 -1.41
C ASN A 64 -8.31 8.46 -0.31
N LEU A 65 -7.13 8.07 0.17
CA LEU A 65 -7.02 7.12 1.28
C LEU A 65 -7.50 7.77 2.60
N ALA A 66 -8.22 6.99 3.41
CA ALA A 66 -8.63 7.38 4.76
C ALA A 66 -7.68 6.76 5.81
N PRO A 67 -7.34 7.48 6.89
CA PRO A 67 -6.51 6.93 7.96
C PRO A 67 -7.06 5.57 8.46
N GLY A 68 -6.20 4.57 8.51
CA GLY A 68 -6.56 3.18 8.85
C GLY A 68 -6.81 2.27 7.64
N ASP A 69 -6.88 2.81 6.41
CA ASP A 69 -7.05 2.01 5.20
C ASP A 69 -5.90 1.01 5.03
N THR A 70 -6.26 -0.24 4.75
CA THR A 70 -5.33 -1.34 4.49
C THR A 70 -5.87 -2.22 3.37
N LYS A 71 -4.98 -2.69 2.49
CA LYS A 71 -5.34 -3.65 1.44
C LYS A 71 -4.13 -4.48 1.04
N VAL A 72 -4.39 -5.75 0.74
CA VAL A 72 -3.45 -6.66 0.09
C VAL A 72 -3.63 -6.55 -1.42
N LEU A 73 -2.53 -6.29 -2.13
CA LEU A 73 -2.44 -6.25 -3.58
C LEU A 73 -1.78 -7.53 -4.05
N THR A 74 -2.56 -8.43 -4.62
CA THR A 74 -2.03 -9.66 -5.23
C THR A 74 -1.72 -9.40 -6.70
N MET A 75 -0.48 -9.65 -7.08
CA MET A 75 -0.04 -9.65 -8.48
C MET A 75 0.26 -11.06 -8.95
N THR A 76 -0.09 -11.35 -10.20
CA THR A 76 0.24 -12.63 -10.85
C THR A 76 1.45 -12.43 -11.73
N VAL A 77 2.46 -13.28 -11.58
CA VAL A 77 3.65 -13.33 -12.44
C VAL A 77 3.59 -14.60 -13.26
N LYS A 78 3.69 -14.50 -14.58
CA LYS A 78 3.71 -15.62 -15.52
C LYS A 78 5.03 -15.69 -16.25
N ASN A 79 5.65 -16.86 -16.31
CA ASN A 79 6.79 -17.13 -17.18
C ASN A 79 6.26 -17.59 -18.55
N GLU A 80 6.37 -16.76 -19.58
CA GLU A 80 6.07 -17.11 -20.98
C GLU A 80 7.35 -17.34 -21.81
N GLY A 81 8.52 -17.33 -21.16
CA GLY A 81 9.79 -17.68 -21.78
C GLY A 81 9.95 -19.17 -22.04
N THR A 82 11.11 -19.55 -22.55
CA THR A 82 11.45 -20.94 -22.89
C THR A 82 12.31 -21.64 -21.84
N LEU A 83 12.76 -20.90 -20.82
CA LEU A 83 13.68 -21.36 -19.79
C LEU A 83 13.09 -21.16 -18.39
N GLU A 84 13.57 -21.93 -17.42
CA GLU A 84 13.25 -21.71 -16.00
C GLU A 84 13.83 -20.38 -15.52
N GLU A 85 13.06 -19.64 -14.71
CA GLU A 85 13.44 -18.34 -14.19
C GLU A 85 13.19 -18.26 -12.69
N TRP A 86 14.13 -17.66 -11.95
CA TRP A 86 13.90 -17.20 -10.60
C TRP A 86 13.23 -15.83 -10.64
N VAL A 87 12.18 -15.67 -9.85
CA VAL A 87 11.41 -14.43 -9.74
C VAL A 87 11.25 -14.01 -8.27
N ARG A 88 11.33 -12.71 -8.03
CA ARG A 88 11.03 -12.07 -6.73
C ARG A 88 10.58 -10.63 -6.92
N ILE A 89 9.97 -10.03 -5.90
CA ILE A 89 9.84 -8.58 -5.84
C ILE A 89 11.22 -7.97 -5.56
N ASP A 90 11.65 -7.03 -6.40
CA ASP A 90 12.78 -6.16 -6.11
C ASP A 90 12.35 -5.12 -5.08
N SER A 91 12.58 -5.44 -3.81
CA SER A 91 12.13 -4.60 -2.71
C SER A 91 12.78 -3.22 -2.74
N ALA A 92 14.07 -3.13 -3.06
CA ALA A 92 14.78 -1.85 -3.10
C ALA A 92 14.24 -0.97 -4.23
N ALA A 93 14.11 -1.52 -5.45
CA ALA A 93 13.59 -0.76 -6.58
C ALA A 93 12.11 -0.37 -6.38
N THR A 94 11.28 -1.28 -5.85
CA THR A 94 9.87 -1.02 -5.52
C THR A 94 9.75 0.13 -4.51
N ILE A 95 10.54 0.09 -3.44
CA ILE A 95 10.54 1.14 -2.41
C ILE A 95 11.06 2.47 -2.96
N ALA A 96 12.09 2.45 -3.81
CA ALA A 96 12.63 3.66 -4.44
C ALA A 96 11.65 4.30 -5.45
N SER A 97 10.71 3.53 -5.98
CA SER A 97 9.71 4.03 -6.95
C SER A 97 8.57 4.85 -6.33
N LYS A 98 8.46 4.89 -5.00
CA LYS A 98 7.42 5.64 -4.29
C LYS A 98 7.49 7.11 -4.63
N THR A 99 6.34 7.70 -4.95
CA THR A 99 6.20 9.13 -5.25
C THR A 99 4.86 9.66 -4.75
N GLY A 100 4.79 10.96 -4.49
CA GLY A 100 3.59 11.65 -4.00
C GLY A 100 3.54 11.84 -2.49
N ALA A 101 2.63 12.72 -2.06
CA ALA A 101 2.53 13.19 -0.68
C ALA A 101 2.14 12.10 0.32
N LEU A 102 1.43 11.05 -0.12
CA LEU A 102 1.08 9.91 0.74
C LEU A 102 2.29 9.14 1.27
N PHE A 103 3.46 9.26 0.63
CA PHE A 103 4.70 8.59 1.06
C PHE A 103 5.71 9.53 1.74
N ALA A 104 5.31 10.77 2.01
CA ALA A 104 6.11 11.77 2.69
C ALA A 104 5.51 12.13 4.07
N GLY A 105 6.17 13.01 4.81
CA GLY A 105 5.68 13.52 6.09
C GLY A 105 5.94 12.58 7.29
N ALA A 106 5.25 12.85 8.39
CA ALA A 106 5.50 12.19 9.68
C ALA A 106 4.85 10.79 9.81
N THR A 107 3.73 10.56 9.11
CA THR A 107 2.95 9.32 9.17
C THR A 107 2.58 8.83 7.76
N PRO A 108 3.58 8.53 6.91
CA PRO A 108 3.34 8.13 5.53
C PRO A 108 2.69 6.74 5.44
N VAL A 109 2.11 6.45 4.27
CA VAL A 109 1.71 5.09 3.89
C VAL A 109 2.93 4.17 3.94
N SER A 110 2.77 3.03 4.60
CA SER A 110 3.78 1.97 4.66
C SER A 110 3.46 0.86 3.68
N LEU A 111 4.50 0.19 3.17
CA LEU A 111 4.38 -0.95 2.27
C LEU A 111 5.07 -2.17 2.90
N THR A 112 4.39 -3.31 2.85
CA THR A 112 4.94 -4.63 3.19
C THR A 112 4.96 -5.46 1.91
N LEU A 113 6.15 -5.89 1.49
CA LEU A 113 6.37 -6.65 0.27
C LEU A 113 6.60 -8.12 0.61
N ASP A 114 6.03 -9.03 -0.19
CA ASP A 114 6.31 -10.47 -0.06
C ASP A 114 7.80 -10.76 -0.36
N PRO A 115 8.57 -11.31 0.61
CA PRO A 115 9.99 -11.61 0.44
C PRO A 115 10.24 -12.91 -0.36
N LYS A 116 9.18 -13.61 -0.77
CA LYS A 116 9.24 -14.88 -1.46
C LYS A 116 10.13 -14.82 -2.71
N VAL A 117 10.90 -15.89 -2.89
CA VAL A 117 11.67 -16.16 -4.11
C VAL A 117 11.14 -17.46 -4.70
N VAL A 118 10.78 -17.44 -5.98
CA VAL A 118 10.13 -18.59 -6.65
C VAL A 118 10.89 -18.94 -7.91
N LYS A 119 11.13 -20.23 -8.13
CA LYS A 119 11.54 -20.72 -9.44
C LYS A 119 10.29 -21.07 -10.24
N LEU A 120 10.15 -20.50 -11.44
CA LEU A 120 9.04 -20.72 -12.35
C LEU A 120 9.52 -21.44 -13.60
N ALA A 121 8.91 -22.58 -13.92
CA ALA A 121 9.11 -23.23 -15.21
C ALA A 121 8.35 -22.49 -16.34
N PRO A 122 8.71 -22.71 -17.61
CA PRO A 122 7.96 -22.17 -18.75
C PRO A 122 6.46 -22.48 -18.68
N GLY A 123 5.63 -21.46 -18.85
CA GLY A 123 4.18 -21.54 -18.77
C GLY A 123 3.58 -21.47 -17.36
N GLU A 124 4.40 -21.55 -16.31
CA GLU A 124 3.93 -21.48 -14.92
C GLU A 124 3.62 -20.05 -14.46
N THR A 125 2.82 -19.97 -13.41
CA THR A 125 2.46 -18.71 -12.74
C THR A 125 2.72 -18.80 -11.25
N THR A 126 3.04 -17.66 -10.64
CA THR A 126 3.03 -17.49 -9.18
C THR A 126 2.38 -16.17 -8.82
N THR A 127 2.00 -16.02 -7.55
CA THR A 127 1.50 -14.76 -7.01
C THR A 127 2.47 -14.19 -5.99
N PHE A 128 2.48 -12.86 -5.91
CA PHE A 128 3.13 -12.10 -4.86
C PHE A 128 2.14 -11.09 -4.27
N ASP A 129 2.24 -10.87 -2.97
CA ASP A 129 1.40 -9.92 -2.26
C ASP A 129 2.18 -8.66 -1.86
N VAL A 130 1.54 -7.52 -2.04
CA VAL A 130 2.01 -6.22 -1.54
C VAL A 130 0.92 -5.61 -0.70
N THR A 131 1.17 -5.43 0.59
CA THR A 131 0.20 -4.82 1.49
C THR A 131 0.54 -3.36 1.70
N TYR A 132 -0.43 -2.47 1.57
CA TYR A 132 -0.28 -1.09 2.05
C TYR A 132 -1.05 -0.89 3.35
N LEU A 133 -0.54 0.00 4.19
CA LEU A 133 -1.21 0.48 5.39
C LEU A 133 -1.07 1.99 5.47
N PHE A 134 -2.21 2.69 5.51
CA PHE A 134 -2.26 4.10 5.85
C PHE A 134 -2.49 4.26 7.36
N PRO A 135 -1.55 4.85 8.12
CA PRO A 135 -1.64 4.86 9.59
C PRO A 135 -2.88 5.58 10.11
N LEU A 136 -3.47 5.06 11.20
CA LEU A 136 -4.56 5.74 11.93
C LEU A 136 -4.14 7.09 12.51
N ALA A 137 -2.85 7.29 12.76
CA ALA A 137 -2.29 8.55 13.26
C ALA A 137 -2.09 9.61 12.16
N ALA A 138 -2.45 9.31 10.90
CA ALA A 138 -2.33 10.28 9.82
C ALA A 138 -3.22 11.49 10.04
N ASP A 139 -2.61 12.67 9.93
CA ASP A 139 -3.29 13.94 10.17
C ASP A 139 -3.94 14.49 8.88
N ASN A 140 -4.55 15.67 9.00
CA ASN A 140 -5.23 16.33 7.88
C ASN A 140 -4.28 16.80 6.76
N THR A 141 -2.95 16.74 6.92
CA THR A 141 -2.01 17.09 5.84
C THR A 141 -2.06 16.10 4.68
N TYR A 142 -2.56 14.89 4.94
CA TYR A 142 -2.78 13.86 3.93
C TYR A 142 -4.16 13.95 3.26
N GLN A 143 -5.00 14.93 3.61
CA GLN A 143 -6.31 15.10 2.99
C GLN A 143 -6.15 15.43 1.49
N ASN A 144 -6.82 14.65 0.62
CA ASN A 144 -6.66 14.69 -0.84
C ASN A 144 -5.25 14.37 -1.35
N ALA A 145 -4.35 13.89 -0.49
CA ALA A 145 -3.02 13.50 -0.91
C ALA A 145 -3.11 12.29 -1.86
N THR A 146 -2.20 12.28 -2.82
CA THR A 146 -2.02 11.18 -3.76
C THR A 146 -0.65 10.58 -3.58
N GLY A 147 -0.51 9.36 -4.07
CA GLY A 147 0.75 8.64 -4.06
C GLY A 147 0.72 7.54 -5.10
N SER A 148 1.88 7.17 -5.59
CA SER A 148 2.01 6.01 -6.45
C SER A 148 3.34 5.31 -6.22
N PHE A 149 3.39 4.06 -6.61
CA PHE A 149 4.61 3.29 -6.65
C PHE A 149 4.47 2.21 -7.73
N LYS A 150 5.60 1.62 -8.09
CA LYS A 150 5.67 0.51 -9.03
C LYS A 150 6.06 -0.75 -8.26
N VAL A 151 5.28 -1.83 -8.39
CA VAL A 151 5.74 -3.14 -7.94
C VAL A 151 6.69 -3.69 -8.99
N ILE A 152 7.97 -3.78 -8.65
CA ILE A 152 9.02 -4.19 -9.57
C ILE A 152 9.39 -5.64 -9.28
N VAL A 153 9.26 -6.50 -10.29
CA VAL A 153 9.65 -7.92 -10.25
C VAL A 153 10.98 -8.06 -10.95
N ASN A 154 11.94 -8.70 -10.27
CA ASN A 154 13.22 -9.07 -10.83
C ASN A 154 13.16 -10.54 -11.26
N ALA A 155 13.49 -10.80 -12.53
CA ALA A 155 13.56 -12.13 -13.10
C ALA A 155 14.98 -12.43 -13.60
N VAL A 156 15.50 -13.60 -13.26
CA VAL A 156 16.79 -14.10 -13.76
C VAL A 156 16.65 -15.56 -14.17
N GLN A 157 17.24 -15.93 -15.29
CA GLN A 157 17.27 -17.33 -15.72
C GLN A 157 17.91 -18.22 -14.65
N ALA A 158 17.32 -19.39 -14.37
CA ALA A 158 17.80 -20.31 -13.36
C ALA A 158 19.02 -21.12 -13.84
N ARG A 159 19.10 -21.38 -15.14
CA ARG A 159 20.21 -22.12 -15.76
C ARG A 159 21.52 -21.37 -15.51
N ASN A 160 22.49 -22.05 -14.89
CA ASN A 160 23.81 -21.51 -14.54
C ASN A 160 23.81 -20.36 -13.52
N ASN A 161 22.67 -20.06 -12.89
CA ASN A 161 22.54 -18.99 -11.90
C ASN A 161 21.67 -19.46 -10.72
N THR A 162 21.86 -20.69 -10.24
CA THR A 162 21.13 -21.25 -9.11
C THR A 162 22.11 -21.69 -8.03
N THR A 163 21.89 -21.29 -6.78
CA THR A 163 22.63 -21.77 -5.61
C THR A 163 21.68 -21.89 -4.42
N GLY A 164 21.44 -23.13 -3.99
CA GLY A 164 20.44 -23.44 -2.97
C GLY A 164 19.03 -23.06 -3.43
N ASN A 165 18.32 -22.27 -2.62
CA ASN A 165 16.92 -21.88 -2.85
C ASN A 165 16.76 -20.53 -3.58
N GLY A 166 17.79 -20.06 -4.29
CA GLY A 166 17.71 -18.82 -5.05
C GLY A 166 18.87 -18.65 -6.03
N PRO A 167 18.89 -17.55 -6.79
CA PRO A 167 19.92 -17.32 -7.78
C PRO A 167 21.20 -16.71 -7.20
N THR A 168 22.35 -17.02 -7.81
CA THR A 168 23.66 -16.51 -7.37
C THR A 168 23.77 -15.00 -7.49
N THR A 169 23.11 -14.39 -8.47
CA THR A 169 23.12 -12.93 -8.68
C THR A 169 22.41 -12.13 -7.59
N TRP A 170 21.72 -12.79 -6.65
CA TRP A 170 20.92 -12.14 -5.60
C TRP A 170 21.45 -12.37 -4.19
N GLN A 171 22.55 -13.13 -4.06
CA GLN A 171 23.30 -13.31 -2.80
C GLN A 171 24.41 -12.26 -2.71
#